data_AF-A0A353C625-F1
#
_entry.id   AF-A0A353C625-F1
#
_cell.length_a   1.000
_cell.length_b   1.000
_cell.length_c   1.000
_cell.angle_alpha   90.00
_cell.angle_beta   90.00
_cell.angle_gamma   90.00
#
_symmetry.space_group_name_H-M   'P 1'
#
loop_
_entity.id
_entity.type
_entity.pdbx_description
1 polymer ?
#
loop_
_entity_poly.entity_id
_entity_poly.type
_entity_poly.pdbx_seq_one_letter_code
_entity_poly.pdbx_strand_id
1 'polypeptide(L)'
;AFVAACSSGTQPTAENPVQGKVIKSGSINNLTVSVSSETGKVKNGEQELMLAFTDASGKAVDVGAASLNFHMPAMGSMGAMNNAAALTTTGTPGVYRGKVKIEMTGGWEMQITYEGPAGKGKTSIPVTAQ
;
A
#
# COMPACT_ATOMS: atom_id res chain seq x y z
N ALA A 1 33.17 12.67 2.10
CA ALA A 1 32.32 11.47 1.94
C ALA A 1 31.24 11.53 3.00
N PHE A 2 29.98 11.79 2.60
CA PHE A 2 28.87 11.79 3.54
C PHE A 2 28.48 10.34 3.83
N VAL A 3 28.83 9.87 5.03
CA VAL A 3 28.27 8.62 5.57
C VAL A 3 26.92 9.00 6.16
N ALA A 4 25.86 8.79 5.39
CA ALA A 4 24.50 8.88 5.92
C ALA A 4 24.32 7.74 6.92
N ALA A 5 24.21 8.09 8.20
CA ALA A 5 23.77 7.19 9.25
C ALA A 5 22.29 6.85 8.99
N CYS A 6 22.06 5.78 8.22
CA CYS A 6 20.73 5.22 8.02
C CYS A 6 20.30 4.53 9.31
N SER A 7 19.31 5.12 9.97
CA SER A 7 18.50 4.48 11.00
C SER A 7 18.10 3.08 10.53
N SER A 8 18.34 2.08 11.37
CA SER A 8 18.25 0.64 11.13
C SER A 8 16.84 0.12 10.85
N GLY A 9 16.18 0.62 9.81
CA GLY A 9 15.03 -0.04 9.18
C GLY A 9 15.52 -0.82 7.96
N THR A 10 15.17 -2.09 7.86
CA THR A 10 15.45 -2.89 6.65
C THR A 10 14.80 -2.18 5.45
N GLN A 11 15.63 -1.66 4.54
CA GLN A 11 15.13 -1.08 3.30
C GLN A 11 14.55 -2.21 2.43
N PRO A 12 13.42 -1.99 1.72
CA PRO A 12 12.93 -3.00 0.78
C PRO A 12 13.99 -3.30 -0.28
N THR A 13 14.10 -4.57 -0.66
CA THR A 13 14.88 -5.04 -1.81
C THR A 13 13.98 -5.78 -2.78
N ALA A 14 14.47 -6.12 -3.97
CA ALA A 14 13.69 -6.88 -4.94
C ALA A 14 13.29 -8.26 -4.40
N GLU A 15 14.14 -8.89 -3.60
CA GLU A 15 13.95 -10.22 -3.01
C GLU A 15 13.15 -10.17 -1.70
N ASN A 16 13.17 -9.04 -1.00
CA ASN A 16 12.40 -8.81 0.22
C ASN A 16 11.67 -7.46 0.15
N PRO A 17 10.63 -7.34 -0.70
CA PRO A 17 9.98 -6.05 -0.96
C PRO A 17 8.99 -5.63 0.12
N VAL A 18 8.43 -6.59 0.86
CA VAL A 18 7.43 -6.31 1.90
C VAL A 18 8.13 -5.95 3.19
N GLN A 19 7.93 -4.71 3.65
CA GLN A 19 8.48 -4.21 4.90
C GLN A 19 7.40 -4.03 5.95
N GLY A 20 7.70 -4.35 7.20
CA GLY A 20 6.73 -4.34 8.29
C GLY A 20 5.79 -5.55 8.27
N LYS A 21 4.68 -5.44 9.02
CA LYS A 21 3.67 -6.49 9.12
C LYS A 21 2.60 -6.28 8.06
N VAL A 22 2.28 -7.33 7.31
CA VAL A 22 1.21 -7.31 6.31
C VAL A 22 -0.13 -7.04 6.98
N ILE A 23 -0.84 -6.04 6.49
CA ILE A 23 -2.24 -5.76 6.83
C ILE A 23 -3.13 -6.71 6.03
N LYS A 24 -3.00 -6.66 4.70
CA LYS A 24 -3.70 -7.51 3.74
C LYS A 24 -2.90 -7.58 2.43
N SER A 25 -3.17 -8.64 1.68
CA SER A 25 -2.73 -8.79 0.30
C SER A 25 -3.92 -9.11 -0.60
N GLY A 26 -3.79 -8.80 -1.88
CA GLY A 26 -4.78 -9.13 -2.90
C GLY A 26 -4.11 -9.44 -4.23
N SER A 27 -4.83 -10.15 -5.10
CA SER A 27 -4.37 -10.44 -6.45
C SER A 27 -4.82 -9.35 -7.42
N ILE A 28 -3.96 -9.03 -8.37
CA ILE A 28 -4.20 -8.05 -9.43
C ILE A 28 -3.48 -8.54 -10.70
N ASN A 29 -4.26 -9.03 -11.68
CA ASN A 29 -3.73 -9.80 -12.81
C ASN A 29 -2.90 -11.01 -12.34
N ASN A 30 -1.64 -11.10 -12.76
CA ASN A 30 -0.66 -12.11 -12.35
C ASN A 30 0.23 -11.66 -11.19
N LEU A 31 -0.05 -10.51 -10.57
CA LEU A 31 0.71 -9.95 -9.46
C LEU A 31 -0.04 -10.10 -8.13
N THR A 32 0.74 -10.12 -7.06
CA THR A 32 0.22 -9.92 -5.70
C THR A 32 0.56 -8.52 -5.26
N VAL A 33 -0.43 -7.79 -4.75
CA VAL A 33 -0.20 -6.53 -4.05
C VAL A 33 -0.34 -6.75 -2.56
N SER A 34 0.64 -6.30 -1.79
CA SER A 34 0.65 -6.37 -0.32
C SER A 34 0.69 -4.97 0.27
N VAL A 35 -0.22 -4.72 1.22
CA VAL A 35 -0.22 -3.50 2.03
C VAL A 35 0.26 -3.88 3.42
N SER A 36 1.27 -3.18 3.93
CA SER A 36 1.84 -3.43 5.25
C SER A 36 2.05 -2.14 6.04
N SER A 37 2.14 -2.28 7.36
CA SER A 37 2.50 -1.20 8.27
C SER A 37 3.37 -1.76 9.39
N GLU A 38 3.94 -0.89 10.23
CA GLU A 38 4.69 -1.32 11.41
C GLU A 38 3.87 -2.27 12.31
N THR A 39 2.57 -2.02 12.43
CA THR A 39 1.68 -2.75 13.34
C THR A 39 0.86 -3.86 12.68
N GLY A 40 0.81 -3.90 11.34
CA GLY A 40 -0.05 -4.84 10.61
C GLY A 40 -1.53 -4.49 10.70
N LYS A 41 -1.84 -3.25 11.06
CA LYS A 41 -3.19 -2.71 11.17
C LYS A 41 -3.28 -1.37 10.44
N VAL A 42 -4.49 -1.04 9.98
CA VAL A 42 -4.88 0.32 9.58
C VAL A 42 -5.41 1.02 10.82
N LYS A 43 -4.85 2.18 11.14
CA LYS A 43 -5.22 2.99 12.30
C LYS A 43 -6.15 4.12 11.87
N ASN A 44 -6.96 4.63 12.79
CA ASN A 44 -7.52 5.97 12.64
C ASN A 44 -6.41 7.04 12.77
N GLY A 45 -6.51 8.11 11.98
CA GLY A 45 -5.54 9.19 11.93
C GLY A 45 -4.43 8.99 10.90
N GLU A 46 -3.37 9.78 11.04
CA GLU A 46 -2.21 9.77 10.15
C GLU A 46 -1.34 8.52 10.39
N GLN A 47 -0.93 7.90 9.29
CA GLN A 47 -0.04 6.74 9.33
C GLN A 47 0.77 6.58 8.05
N GLU A 48 1.85 5.79 8.17
CA GLU A 48 2.62 5.32 7.03
C GLU A 48 2.28 3.85 6.72
N LEU A 49 2.19 3.56 5.43
CA LEU A 49 1.96 2.24 4.86
C LEU A 49 3.05 1.95 3.83
N MET A 50 3.28 0.66 3.59
CA MET A 50 4.10 0.18 2.48
C MET A 50 3.19 -0.56 1.50
N LEU A 51 3.41 -0.34 0.21
CA LEU A 51 2.71 -1.02 -0.88
C LEU A 51 3.76 -1.73 -1.74
N ALA A 52 3.66 -3.05 -1.87
CA ALA A 52 4.58 -3.84 -2.67
C ALA A 52 3.82 -4.69 -3.69
N PHE A 53 4.25 -4.62 -4.94
CA PHE A 53 3.78 -5.48 -6.02
C PHE A 53 4.81 -6.59 -6.28
N THR A 54 4.38 -7.85 -6.25
CA THR A 54 5.26 -9.00 -6.43
C THR A 54 4.75 -9.97 -7.48
N ASP A 55 5.67 -10.67 -8.14
CA ASP A 55 5.36 -11.82 -8.98
C ASP A 55 5.04 -13.07 -8.13
N ALA A 56 4.79 -14.20 -8.81
CA ALA A 56 4.51 -15.49 -8.17
C ALA A 56 5.69 -16.07 -7.38
N SER A 57 6.92 -15.58 -7.59
CA SER A 57 8.11 -15.95 -6.83
C SER A 57 8.32 -15.07 -5.59
N GLY A 58 7.49 -14.04 -5.40
CA GLY A 58 7.59 -13.08 -4.31
C GLY A 58 8.56 -11.93 -4.57
N LYS A 59 9.10 -11.82 -5.79
CA LYS A 59 10.02 -10.73 -6.16
C LYS A 59 9.27 -9.47 -6.55
N ALA A 60 9.83 -8.32 -6.22
CA ALA A 60 9.29 -7.01 -6.59
C ALA A 60 9.16 -6.87 -8.11
N VAL A 61 8.03 -6.33 -8.56
CA VAL A 61 7.77 -6.03 -9.97
C VAL A 61 7.54 -4.54 -10.14
N ASP A 62 8.30 -3.91 -11.03
CA ASP A 62 8.06 -2.52 -11.40
C ASP A 62 6.73 -2.40 -12.17
N VAL A 63 5.75 -1.78 -11.51
CA VAL A 63 4.42 -1.52 -12.07
C VAL A 63 4.27 -0.08 -12.58
N GLY A 64 5.31 0.75 -12.49
CA GLY A 64 5.27 2.16 -12.89
C GLY A 64 4.50 3.04 -11.90
N ALA A 65 3.37 3.60 -12.32
CA ALA A 65 2.53 4.43 -11.48
C ALA A 65 1.56 3.56 -10.67
N ALA A 66 1.40 3.85 -9.38
CA ALA A 66 0.45 3.18 -8.51
C ALA A 66 -0.41 4.19 -7.75
N SER A 67 -1.62 3.78 -7.35
CA SER A 67 -2.48 4.54 -6.44
C SER A 67 -3.06 3.64 -5.37
N LEU A 68 -3.33 4.21 -4.20
CA LEU A 68 -4.03 3.57 -3.09
C LEU A 68 -5.03 4.56 -2.53
N ASN A 69 -6.31 4.21 -2.57
CA ASN A 69 -7.41 4.98 -1.99
C ASN A 69 -8.16 4.12 -0.96
N PHE A 70 -8.46 4.68 0.20
CA PHE A 70 -9.36 4.06 1.16
C PHE A 70 -10.76 4.60 0.91
N HIS A 71 -11.67 3.71 0.52
CA HIS A 71 -13.04 4.04 0.21
C HIS A 71 -13.98 3.46 1.27
N MET A 72 -14.86 4.29 1.82
CA MET A 72 -16.00 3.83 2.62
C MET A 72 -17.27 4.14 1.82
N PRO A 73 -18.11 3.14 1.50
CA PRO A 73 -19.35 3.40 0.79
C PRO A 73 -20.30 4.23 1.65
N ALA A 74 -21.26 4.90 1.01
CA ALA A 74 -22.28 5.66 1.72
C ALA A 74 -23.07 4.76 2.68
N MET A 75 -23.37 5.27 3.87
CA MET A 75 -24.13 4.55 4.90
C MET A 75 -25.18 5.48 5.54
N GLY A 76 -26.45 5.13 5.40
CA GLY A 76 -27.56 5.95 5.90
C GLY A 76 -27.54 7.35 5.26
N SER A 77 -27.48 8.39 6.09
CA SER A 77 -27.38 9.78 5.64
C SER A 77 -25.95 10.26 5.39
N MET A 78 -24.92 9.46 5.68
CA MET A 78 -23.53 9.80 5.41
C MET A 78 -23.16 9.42 3.97
N GLY A 79 -22.62 10.39 3.23
CA GLY A 79 -22.06 10.17 1.89
C GLY A 79 -20.82 9.26 1.92
N ALA A 80 -20.42 8.76 0.75
CA ALA A 80 -19.20 7.98 0.64
C ALA A 80 -17.96 8.83 1.00
N MET A 81 -16.96 8.20 1.60
CA MET A 81 -15.71 8.85 1.99
C MET A 81 -14.53 8.25 1.25
N ASN A 82 -13.54 9.10 0.97
CA ASN A 82 -12.31 8.71 0.28
C ASN A 82 -11.10 9.33 0.97
N ASN A 83 -10.13 8.50 1.34
CA ASN A 83 -8.85 8.94 1.87
C ASN A 83 -7.73 8.37 0.99
N ALA A 84 -7.25 9.19 0.04
CA ALA A 84 -6.17 8.82 -0.86
C ALA A 84 -4.83 8.84 -0.14
N ALA A 85 -4.02 7.80 -0.32
CA ALA A 85 -2.65 7.77 0.17
C ALA A 85 -1.72 8.53 -0.79
N ALA A 86 -0.90 9.42 -0.25
CA ALA A 86 0.20 10.03 -0.99
C ALA A 86 1.34 9.01 -1.10
N LEU A 87 1.49 8.39 -2.29
CA LEU A 87 2.54 7.43 -2.56
C LEU A 87 3.83 8.10 -3.05
N THR A 88 4.96 7.65 -2.52
CA THR A 88 6.31 7.97 -3.01
C THR A 88 7.05 6.68 -3.35
N THR A 89 7.91 6.73 -4.35
CA THR A 89 8.77 5.60 -4.71
C THR A 89 9.82 5.35 -3.63
N THR A 90 10.27 4.10 -3.55
CA THR A 90 11.44 3.72 -2.75
C THR A 90 12.64 3.48 -3.66
N GLY A 91 13.78 3.05 -3.09
CA GLY A 91 14.93 2.58 -3.87
C GLY A 91 14.67 1.26 -4.62
N THR A 92 13.55 0.59 -4.37
CA THR A 92 13.17 -0.68 -5.00
C THR A 92 11.92 -0.48 -5.87
N PRO A 93 12.04 -0.62 -7.20
CA PRO A 93 10.89 -0.56 -8.11
C PRO A 93 9.78 -1.54 -7.70
N GLY A 94 8.52 -1.12 -7.85
CA GLY A 94 7.37 -1.90 -7.39
C GLY A 94 7.07 -1.80 -5.90
N VAL A 95 7.89 -1.05 -5.14
CA VAL A 95 7.66 -0.78 -3.71
C VAL A 95 7.53 0.71 -3.45
N TYR A 96 6.42 1.09 -2.81
CA TYR A 96 6.04 2.46 -2.52
C TYR A 96 5.84 2.66 -1.02
N ARG A 97 6.18 3.86 -0.54
CA ARG A 97 5.78 4.34 0.78
C ARG A 97 4.55 5.21 0.63
N GLY A 98 3.50 4.94 1.40
CA GLY A 98 2.27 5.70 1.40
C GLY A 98 2.07 6.44 2.71
N LYS A 99 1.68 7.72 2.63
CA LYS A 99 1.14 8.48 3.77
C LYS A 99 -0.35 8.68 3.58
N VAL A 100 -1.14 8.34 4.60
CA VAL A 100 -2.60 8.50 4.55
C VAL A 100 -3.11 8.93 5.92
N LYS A 101 -4.20 9.70 5.91
CA LYS A 101 -4.99 10.02 7.10
C LYS A 101 -6.35 9.37 6.97
N ILE A 102 -6.62 8.37 7.80
CA ILE A 102 -7.93 7.70 7.83
C ILE A 102 -8.82 8.44 8.81
N GLU A 103 -9.92 8.99 8.33
CA GLU A 103 -10.72 9.93 9.11
C GLU A 103 -11.60 9.25 10.16
N MET A 104 -11.97 7.98 9.97
CA MET A 104 -12.84 7.23 10.88
C MET A 104 -12.43 5.77 11.02
N THR A 105 -12.72 5.17 12.18
CA THR A 105 -12.65 3.72 12.37
C THR A 105 -13.79 3.01 11.62
N GLY A 106 -13.68 1.69 11.43
CA GLY A 106 -14.71 0.89 10.77
C GLY A 106 -14.24 0.24 9.47
N GLY A 107 -15.20 -0.25 8.68
CA GLY A 107 -14.92 -0.94 7.42
C GLY A 107 -14.58 0.00 6.28
N TRP A 108 -13.48 -0.28 5.59
CA TRP A 108 -13.01 0.44 4.41
C TRP A 108 -12.66 -0.56 3.30
N GLU A 109 -12.59 -0.06 2.08
CA GLU A 109 -12.03 -0.76 0.93
C GLU A 109 -10.74 -0.10 0.49
N MET A 110 -9.64 -0.86 0.44
CA MET A 110 -8.40 -0.41 -0.19
C MET A 110 -8.50 -0.62 -1.69
N GLN A 111 -8.79 0.46 -2.41
CA GLN A 111 -8.81 0.51 -3.86
C GLN A 111 -7.41 0.79 -4.37
N ILE A 112 -6.84 -0.16 -5.08
CA ILE A 112 -5.47 -0.10 -5.58
C ILE A 112 -5.50 -0.16 -7.10
N THR A 113 -4.75 0.72 -7.75
CA THR A 113 -4.53 0.69 -9.20
C THR A 113 -3.05 0.76 -9.53
N TYR A 114 -2.68 0.23 -10.69
CA TYR A 114 -1.37 0.50 -11.27
C TYR A 114 -1.46 0.67 -12.80
N GLU A 115 -0.48 1.37 -13.36
CA GLU A 115 -0.27 1.54 -14.79
C GLU A 115 1.23 1.72 -15.10
N GLY A 116 1.77 0.86 -15.96
CA GLY A 116 3.19 0.91 -16.34
C GLY A 116 3.66 -0.31 -17.14
N PRO A 117 4.96 -0.66 -17.05
CA PRO A 117 5.56 -1.76 -17.81
C PRO A 117 4.88 -3.12 -17.58
N ALA A 118 4.34 -3.35 -16.39
CA ALA A 118 3.59 -4.55 -16.04
C ALA A 118 2.10 -4.52 -16.48
N GLY A 119 1.72 -3.56 -17.33
CA GLY A 119 0.35 -3.37 -17.83
C GLY A 119 -0.48 -2.43 -16.96
N LYS A 120 -1.79 -2.69 -16.88
CA LYS A 120 -2.74 -1.94 -16.05
C LYS A 120 -3.56 -2.89 -15.20
N GLY A 121 -3.83 -2.51 -13.96
CA GLY A 121 -4.64 -3.31 -13.06
C GLY A 121 -5.40 -2.48 -12.05
N LYS A 122 -6.48 -3.06 -11.51
CA LYS A 122 -7.19 -2.55 -10.35
C LYS A 122 -7.67 -3.69 -9.46
N THR A 123 -7.69 -3.48 -8.15
CA THR A 123 -8.25 -4.40 -7.17
C THR A 123 -8.83 -3.63 -5.98
N SER A 124 -9.78 -4.23 -5.26
CA SER A 124 -10.35 -3.68 -4.02
C SER A 124 -10.25 -4.72 -2.92
N ILE A 125 -9.68 -4.34 -1.77
CA ILE A 125 -9.44 -5.25 -0.65
C ILE A 125 -10.13 -4.71 0.60
N PRO A 126 -11.09 -5.43 1.21
CA PRO A 126 -11.74 -4.99 2.43
C PRO A 126 -10.76 -4.98 3.61
N VAL A 127 -10.84 -3.94 4.43
CA VAL A 127 -10.02 -3.74 5.62
C VAL A 127 -10.81 -3.04 6.72
N THR A 128 -10.38 -3.18 7.97
CA THR A 128 -10.96 -2.47 9.11
C THR A 128 -9.93 -1.51 9.69
N ALA A 129 -10.27 -0.23 9.77
CA ALA A 129 -9.51 0.77 10.51
C ALA A 129 -9.89 0.72 11.99
N GLN A 130 -8.88 0.74 12.87
CA GLN A 130 -9.01 0.61 14.32
C GLN A 130 -8.41 1.79 15.07
#